data_AF-A0A9D2QI27-F1
#
_entry.id   AF-A0A9D2QI27-F1
#
_cell.length_a   1.000
_cell.length_b   1.000
_cell.length_c   1.000
_cell.angle_alpha   90.00
_cell.angle_beta   90.00
_cell.angle_gamma   90.00
#
_symmetry.space_group_name_H-M   'P 1'
#
loop_
_entity.id
_entity.type
_entity.pdbx_description
1 polymer ?
#
loop_
_entity_poly.entity_id
_entity_poly.type
_entity_poly.pdbx_seq_one_letter_code
_entity_poly.pdbx_strand_id
1 'polypeptide(L)'
;MKKLSDYLFKHKFGYLFVFVSMVIAVSLDLLTPQVTRIIVDDVIQGGQTSRLRFLLPCILVIGLGRCIFGYTKEYTSDLIGSAIATDIRKDLFTYLQSLSADFFDKNNTGELMSRVKDDIDRIWGALGYVSMLIMEVIFHTCLVLFCMYSL
;
A
#
# COMPACT_ATOMS: atom_id res chain seq x y z
N MET A 1 27.01 7.62 6.91
CA MET A 1 25.68 7.71 6.26
C MET A 1 24.80 6.61 6.84
N LYS A 2 23.59 6.93 7.30
CA LYS A 2 22.63 5.91 7.75
C LYS A 2 22.26 5.03 6.56
N LYS A 3 22.09 3.73 6.80
CA LYS A 3 21.65 2.83 5.73
C LYS A 3 20.18 3.08 5.45
N LEU A 4 19.76 2.85 4.22
CA LEU A 4 18.34 2.92 3.81
C LEU A 4 17.44 2.06 4.72
N SER A 5 17.97 0.94 5.21
CA SER A 5 17.33 0.06 6.19
C SER A 5 16.98 0.77 7.51
N ASP A 6 17.77 1.74 7.95
CA ASP A 6 17.54 2.44 9.23
C ASP A 6 16.34 3.39 9.12
N TYR A 7 16.11 3.99 7.95
CA TYR A 7 14.93 4.82 7.69
C TYR A 7 13.65 3.99 7.61
N LEU A 8 13.72 2.81 6.97
CA LEU A 8 12.61 1.86 6.95
C LEU A 8 12.30 1.35 8.38
N PHE A 9 13.33 1.07 9.18
CA PHE A 9 13.17 0.58 10.54
C PHE A 9 12.55 1.62 11.49
N LYS A 10 12.67 2.92 11.19
CA LYS A 10 12.03 4.01 11.94
C LYS A 10 10.50 4.01 11.79
N HIS A 11 9.98 3.55 10.65
CA HIS A 11 8.54 3.56 10.33
C HIS A 11 7.85 2.18 10.40
N LYS A 12 8.44 1.21 11.12
CA LYS A 12 7.92 -0.17 11.22
C LYS A 12 6.46 -0.27 11.66
N PHE A 13 6.03 0.55 12.63
CA PHE A 13 4.65 0.53 13.11
C PHE A 13 3.67 0.96 12.03
N GLY A 14 4.06 1.92 11.19
CA GLY A 14 3.29 2.33 10.02
C GLY A 14 3.16 1.20 9.00
N TYR A 15 4.28 0.55 8.65
CA TYR A 15 4.26 -0.61 7.73
C TYR A 15 3.43 -1.78 8.27
N LEU A 16 3.47 -2.04 9.58
CA LEU A 16 2.63 -3.06 10.21
C LEU A 16 1.14 -2.71 10.07
N PHE A 17 0.77 -1.44 10.27
CA PHE A 17 -0.61 -0.98 10.11
C PHE A 17 -1.08 -1.11 8.65
N VAL A 18 -0.24 -0.73 7.68
CA VAL A 18 -0.51 -0.94 6.25
C VAL A 18 -0.73 -2.43 5.95
N PHE A 19 0.13 -3.29 6.49
CA PHE A 19 0.01 -4.75 6.30
C PHE A 19 -1.31 -5.30 6.88
N VAL A 20 -1.69 -4.91 8.10
CA VAL A 20 -2.95 -5.35 8.72
C VAL A 20 -4.16 -4.84 7.93
N SER A 21 -4.17 -3.56 7.53
CA SER A 21 -5.25 -3.00 6.72
C SER A 21 -5.36 -3.68 5.36
N MET A 22 -4.22 -4.04 4.75
CA MET A 22 -4.16 -4.81 3.50
C MET A 22 -4.81 -6.18 3.65
N VAL A 23 -4.46 -6.94 4.69
CA VAL A 23 -5.02 -8.28 4.92
C VAL A 23 -6.53 -8.23 5.06
N ILE A 24 -7.06 -7.23 5.79
CA ILE A 24 -8.49 -7.04 5.98
C ILE A 24 -9.17 -6.66 4.65
N ALA A 25 -8.63 -5.70 3.90
CA ALA A 25 -9.18 -5.27 2.62
C ALA A 25 -9.25 -6.44 1.61
N VAL A 26 -8.16 -7.19 1.47
CA VAL A 26 -8.08 -8.35 0.55
C VAL A 26 -9.06 -9.45 0.97
N SER A 27 -9.24 -9.68 2.27
CA SER A 27 -10.20 -10.66 2.77
C SER A 27 -11.64 -10.27 2.44
N LEU A 28 -11.99 -8.98 2.57
CA LEU A 28 -13.32 -8.46 2.19
C LEU A 28 -13.55 -8.56 0.67
N ASP A 29 -12.52 -8.32 -0.14
CA ASP A 29 -12.60 -8.52 -1.59
C ASP A 29 -12.93 -9.98 -1.95
N LEU A 30 -12.37 -10.95 -1.23
CA LEU A 30 -12.62 -12.37 -1.45
C LEU A 30 -14.02 -12.83 -1.00
N LEU A 31 -14.61 -12.17 0.00
CA LEU A 31 -15.98 -12.46 0.44
C LEU A 31 -17.03 -12.01 -0.58
N THR A 32 -16.73 -10.96 -1.36
CA THR A 32 -17.65 -10.41 -2.37
C THR A 32 -18.17 -11.46 -3.38
N PRO A 33 -17.33 -12.24 -4.08
CA PRO A 33 -17.80 -13.26 -5.00
C PRO A 33 -18.57 -14.40 -4.32
N GLN A 34 -18.22 -14.77 -3.08
CA GLN A 34 -18.95 -15.80 -2.33
C GLN A 34 -20.37 -15.34 -2.00
N VAL A 35 -20.52 -14.08 -1.57
CA VAL A 35 -21.84 -13.49 -1.31
C VAL A 35 -22.68 -13.39 -2.59
N THR A 36 -22.06 -13.00 -3.71
CA THR A 36 -22.73 -12.99 -5.02
C THR A 36 -23.22 -14.39 -5.42
N ARG A 37 -22.41 -15.44 -5.20
CA ARG A 37 -22.81 -16.83 -5.46
C ARG A 37 -24.05 -17.22 -4.66
N ILE A 38 -24.08 -16.93 -3.35
CA ILE A 38 -25.23 -17.23 -2.49
C ILE A 38 -26.49 -16.51 -2.97
N ILE A 39 -26.38 -15.27 -3.44
CA ILE A 39 -27.54 -14.54 -3.97
C ILE A 39 -28.08 -15.21 -5.25
N VAL A 40 -27.20 -15.61 -6.17
CA VAL A 40 -27.62 -16.28 -7.41
C VAL A 40 -28.26 -17.63 -7.11
N ASP A 41 -27.62 -18.46 -6.27
CA ASP A 41 -28.07 -19.82 -6.00
C ASP A 41 -29.32 -19.86 -5.10
N ASP A 42 -29.35 -19.14 -3.97
CA ASP A 42 -30.46 -19.22 -3.00
C ASP A 42 -31.65 -18.30 -3.34
N VAL A 43 -31.42 -17.14 -3.98
CA VAL A 43 -32.48 -16.15 -4.21
C VAL A 43 -33.06 -16.27 -5.61
N ILE A 44 -32.22 -16.34 -6.65
CA ILE A 44 -32.70 -16.38 -8.05
C ILE A 44 -33.18 -17.79 -8.42
N GLN A 45 -32.43 -18.85 -8.07
CA GLN A 45 -32.87 -20.22 -8.30
C GLN A 45 -33.79 -20.76 -7.18
N GLY A 46 -33.46 -20.50 -5.91
CA GLY A 46 -34.19 -21.06 -4.76
C GLY A 46 -35.49 -20.34 -4.37
N GLY A 47 -35.77 -19.14 -4.89
CA GLY A 47 -37.00 -18.38 -4.63
C GLY A 47 -37.18 -17.86 -3.19
N GLN A 48 -36.16 -17.95 -2.32
CA GLN A 48 -36.24 -17.56 -0.91
C GLN A 48 -35.95 -16.07 -0.70
N THR A 49 -36.93 -15.22 -1.01
CA THR A 49 -36.86 -13.75 -0.84
C THR A 49 -36.63 -13.27 0.60
N SER A 50 -36.83 -14.13 1.61
CA SER A 50 -36.52 -13.81 3.02
C SER A 50 -35.01 -13.64 3.27
N ARG A 51 -34.18 -14.49 2.66
CA ARG A 51 -32.70 -14.45 2.77
C ARG A 51 -32.13 -13.16 2.15
N LEU A 52 -32.75 -12.67 1.07
CA LEU A 52 -32.33 -11.46 0.37
C LEU A 52 -32.31 -10.21 1.27
N ARG A 53 -33.25 -10.08 2.22
CA ARG A 53 -33.27 -8.94 3.16
C ARG A 53 -32.07 -8.89 4.09
N PHE A 54 -31.44 -10.02 4.39
CA PHE A 54 -30.21 -10.09 5.18
C PHE A 54 -28.94 -9.97 4.32
N LEU A 55 -28.98 -10.48 3.09
CA LEU A 55 -27.84 -10.44 2.16
C LEU A 55 -27.57 -9.03 1.58
N LEU A 56 -28.63 -8.25 1.30
CA LEU A 56 -28.52 -6.86 0.82
C LEU A 56 -27.70 -5.94 1.75
N PRO A 57 -28.01 -5.83 3.05
CA PRO A 57 -27.20 -5.01 3.96
C PRO A 57 -25.81 -5.60 4.16
N CYS A 58 -25.64 -6.93 4.06
CA CYS A 58 -24.34 -7.57 4.17
C CYS A 58 -23.38 -7.13 3.06
N ILE A 59 -23.83 -7.07 1.80
CA ILE A 59 -23.04 -6.52 0.69
C ILE A 59 -22.65 -5.06 0.93
N LEU A 60 -23.60 -4.25 1.40
CA LEU A 60 -23.34 -2.84 1.72
C LEU A 60 -22.24 -2.70 2.78
N VAL A 61 -22.29 -3.50 3.85
CA VAL A 61 -21.28 -3.50 4.91
C VAL A 61 -19.92 -3.96 4.37
N ILE A 62 -19.87 -4.99 3.54
CA ILE A 62 -18.62 -5.47 2.91
C ILE A 62 -18.04 -4.38 2.01
N GLY A 63 -18.86 -3.74 1.17
CA GLY A 63 -18.44 -2.66 0.29
C GLY A 63 -17.92 -1.45 1.04
N LEU A 64 -18.60 -1.02 2.10
CA LEU A 64 -18.16 0.06 2.98
C LEU A 64 -16.84 -0.30 3.68
N GLY A 65 -16.73 -1.50 4.22
CA GLY A 65 -15.51 -2.00 4.85
C GLY A 65 -14.34 -1.96 3.87
N ARG A 66 -14.53 -2.50 2.67
CA ARG A 66 -13.51 -2.49 1.61
C ARG A 66 -13.08 -1.07 1.26
N CYS A 67 -14.01 -0.13 1.15
CA CYS A 67 -13.70 1.26 0.85
C CYS A 67 -12.87 1.92 1.96
N ILE A 68 -13.27 1.73 3.22
CA ILE A 68 -12.57 2.28 4.39
C ILE A 68 -11.17 1.68 4.54
N PHE A 69 -11.05 0.35 4.50
CA PHE A 69 -9.76 -0.34 4.70
C PHE A 69 -8.83 -0.16 3.51
N GLY A 70 -9.37 -0.12 2.28
CA GLY A 70 -8.61 0.19 1.08
C GLY A 70 -8.03 1.60 1.13
N TYR A 71 -8.87 2.60 1.44
CA TYR A 71 -8.42 3.98 1.57
C TYR A 71 -7.40 4.15 2.70
N THR A 72 -7.66 3.56 3.86
CA THR A 72 -6.76 3.63 5.03
C THR A 72 -5.39 3.05 4.71
N LYS A 73 -5.35 1.93 3.98
CA LYS A 73 -4.13 1.27 3.53
C LYS A 73 -3.33 2.20 2.61
N GLU A 74 -3.96 2.74 1.58
CA GLU A 74 -3.33 3.60 0.57
C GLU A 74 -2.81 4.90 1.19
N TYR A 75 -3.66 5.60 1.96
CA TYR A 75 -3.30 6.83 2.64
C TYR A 75 -2.12 6.65 3.60
N THR A 76 -2.12 5.59 4.41
CA THR A 76 -1.03 5.36 5.37
C THR A 76 0.28 5.05 4.64
N SER A 77 0.22 4.28 3.55
CA SER A 77 1.41 3.95 2.77
C SER A 77 2.04 5.19 2.13
N ASP A 78 1.23 6.05 1.53
CA ASP A 78 1.69 7.31 0.94
C ASP A 78 2.30 8.23 1.99
N LEU A 79 1.68 8.32 3.17
CA LEU A 79 2.18 9.12 4.28
C LEU A 79 3.54 8.62 4.76
N ILE A 80 3.70 7.32 4.95
CA ILE A 80 4.98 6.71 5.37
C ILE A 80 6.05 6.88 4.29
N GLY A 81 5.71 6.60 3.03
CA GLY A 81 6.62 6.77 1.92
C GLY A 81 7.12 8.22 1.87
N SER A 82 6.20 9.19 1.88
CA SER A 82 6.54 10.62 1.83
C SER A 82 7.40 11.06 3.00
N ALA A 83 7.13 10.54 4.21
CA ALA A 83 7.95 10.80 5.40
C ALA A 83 9.39 10.30 5.23
N ILE A 84 9.57 9.07 4.72
CA ILE A 84 10.90 8.50 4.46
C ILE A 84 11.64 9.31 3.41
N ALA A 85 10.98 9.65 2.29
CA ALA A 85 11.57 10.47 1.23
C ALA A 85 12.03 11.83 1.77
N THR A 86 11.22 12.45 2.63
CA THR A 86 11.53 13.73 3.25
C THR A 86 12.75 13.64 4.18
N ASP A 87 12.85 12.58 4.99
CA ASP A 87 14.01 12.36 5.86
C ASP A 87 15.29 12.15 5.04
N ILE A 88 15.23 11.38 3.94
CA ILE A 88 16.38 11.19 3.04
C ILE A 88 16.78 12.51 2.38
N ARG A 89 15.82 13.31 1.87
CA ARG A 89 16.11 14.62 1.27
C ARG A 89 16.79 15.55 2.27
N LYS A 90 16.33 15.59 3.52
CA LYS A 90 16.92 16.43 4.58
C LYS A 90 18.37 16.04 4.88
N ASP A 91 18.63 14.75 5.07
CA ASP A 91 19.97 14.27 5.41
C ASP A 91 20.95 14.48 4.25
N LEU A 92 20.50 14.28 3.01
CA LEU A 92 21.32 14.48 1.82
C LEU A 92 21.59 15.97 1.54
N PHE A 93 20.60 16.84 1.75
CA PHE A 93 20.78 18.29 1.66
C PHE A 93 21.71 18.84 2.74
N THR A 94 21.63 18.32 3.96
CA THR A 94 22.56 18.68 5.05
C THR A 94 23.99 18.25 4.71
N TYR A 95 24.16 17.06 4.14
CA TYR A 95 25.46 16.60 3.67
C TYR A 95 26.02 17.47 2.54
N LEU A 96 25.19 17.84 1.55
CA LEU A 96 25.63 18.71 0.46
C LEU A 96 26.12 20.07 0.96
N GLN A 97 25.44 20.67 1.93
CA GLN A 97 25.87 21.95 2.53
C GLN A 97 27.20 21.86 3.29
N SER A 98 27.63 20.65 3.69
CA SER A 98 28.92 20.44 4.37
C SER A 98 30.11 20.29 3.40
N LEU A 99 29.86 20.22 2.09
CA LEU A 99 30.91 20.08 1.07
C LEU A 99 31.63 21.41 0.81
N SER A 100 32.89 21.33 0.41
CA SER A 100 33.72 22.50 0.10
C SER A 100 33.30 23.18 -1.21
N ALA A 101 33.63 24.47 -1.36
CA ALA A 101 33.40 25.23 -2.59
C ALA A 101 34.08 24.56 -3.81
N ASP A 102 35.30 24.04 -3.65
CA ASP A 102 36.04 23.29 -4.68
C ASP A 102 35.25 22.09 -5.25
N PHE A 103 34.38 21.47 -4.46
CA PHE A 103 33.52 20.38 -4.94
C PHE A 103 32.45 20.91 -5.89
N PHE A 104 31.86 22.06 -5.59
CA PHE A 104 30.85 22.72 -6.42
C PHE A 104 31.45 23.38 -7.67
N ASP A 105 32.72 23.80 -7.63
CA ASP A 105 33.42 24.28 -8.83
C ASP A 105 33.71 23.16 -9.84
N LYS A 106 33.86 21.91 -9.36
CA LYS A 106 34.11 20.73 -10.21
C LYS A 106 32.84 19.99 -10.64
N ASN A 107 31.72 20.19 -9.95
CA ASN A 107 30.47 19.46 -10.20
C ASN A 107 29.31 20.44 -10.40
N ASN A 108 28.52 20.25 -11.45
CA ASN A 108 27.38 21.12 -11.73
C ASN A 108 26.31 21.03 -10.62
N THR A 109 26.11 22.12 -9.89
CA THR A 109 25.11 22.23 -8.82
C THR A 109 23.69 21.90 -9.30
N GLY A 110 23.34 22.22 -10.55
CA GLY A 110 22.04 21.89 -11.11
C GLY A 110 21.85 20.38 -11.32
N GLU A 111 22.89 19.68 -11.76
CA GLU A 111 22.88 18.23 -11.92
C GLU A 111 22.84 17.52 -10.56
N LEU A 112 23.61 18.01 -9.58
CA LEU A 112 23.57 17.51 -8.20
C LEU A 112 22.15 17.63 -7.63
N MET A 113 21.51 18.80 -7.77
CA MET A 113 20.17 19.04 -7.25
C MET A 113 19.10 18.18 -7.95
N SER A 114 19.21 17.99 -9.27
CA SER A 114 18.33 17.06 -10.01
C SER A 114 18.51 15.63 -9.52
N ARG A 115 19.74 15.14 -9.35
CA ARG A 115 19.99 13.80 -8.80
C ARG A 115 19.43 13.64 -7.40
N VAL A 116 19.63 14.61 -6.51
CA VAL A 116 19.02 14.59 -5.17
C VAL A 116 17.51 14.46 -5.26
N LYS A 117 16.86 15.23 -6.11
CA LYS A 117 15.41 15.21 -6.22
C LYS A 117 14.90 13.94 -6.89
N ASP A 118 15.35 13.69 -8.11
CA ASP A 118 14.83 12.66 -9.00
C ASP A 118 15.19 11.25 -8.51
N ASP A 119 16.41 11.03 -8.00
CA ASP A 119 16.79 9.71 -7.47
C ASP A 119 16.06 9.43 -6.15
N ILE A 120 15.86 10.43 -5.30
CA ILE A 120 15.08 10.24 -4.05
C ILE A 120 13.61 9.98 -4.38
N ASP A 121 13.03 10.66 -5.37
CA ASP A 121 11.66 10.40 -5.83
C ASP A 121 11.51 8.99 -6.41
N ARG A 122 12.52 8.50 -7.14
CA ARG A 122 12.55 7.12 -7.65
C ARG A 122 12.67 6.09 -6.52
N ILE A 123 13.52 6.35 -5.53
CA ILE A 123 13.67 5.49 -4.34
C ILE A 123 12.35 5.44 -3.56
N TRP A 124 11.68 6.58 -3.41
CA TRP A 124 10.35 6.67 -2.80
C TRP A 124 9.32 5.82 -3.55
N GLY A 125 9.23 5.99 -4.87
CA GLY A 125 8.29 5.22 -5.70
C GLY A 125 8.56 3.71 -5.63
N ALA A 126 9.83 3.31 -5.66
CA ALA A 126 10.22 1.91 -5.59
C ALA A 126 9.93 1.28 -4.21
N LEU A 127 10.30 1.95 -3.12
CA LEU A 127 10.17 1.39 -1.76
C LEU A 127 8.78 1.57 -1.15
N GLY A 128 8.06 2.64 -1.49
CA GLY A 128 6.72 2.89 -0.98
C GLY A 128 5.69 2.17 -1.84
N TYR A 129 5.45 2.72 -3.03
CA TYR A 129 4.35 2.33 -3.90
C TYR A 129 4.54 0.93 -4.51
N VAL A 130 5.68 0.68 -5.15
CA VAL A 130 5.92 -0.59 -5.85
C VAL A 130 6.03 -1.76 -4.88
N SER A 131 6.72 -1.60 -3.75
CA SER A 131 6.85 -2.67 -2.75
C SER A 131 5.48 -3.07 -2.17
N MET A 132 4.64 -2.09 -1.86
CA MET A 132 3.29 -2.29 -1.35
C MET A 132 2.41 -3.03 -2.36
N LEU A 133 2.44 -2.62 -3.64
CA LEU A 133 1.68 -3.27 -4.70
C LEU A 133 2.10 -4.72 -4.91
N ILE A 134 3.41 -5.00 -4.91
CA ILE A 134 3.92 -6.36 -5.04
C ILE A 134 3.42 -7.23 -3.88
N MET A 135 3.49 -6.73 -2.64
CA MET A 135 2.99 -7.46 -1.47
C MET A 135 1.48 -7.72 -1.56
N GLU A 136 0.71 -6.75 -2.04
CA GLU A 136 -0.73 -6.89 -2.25
C GLU A 136 -1.07 -7.93 -3.31
N VAL A 137 -0.44 -7.87 -4.49
CA VAL A 137 -0.68 -8.82 -5.58
C VAL A 137 -0.32 -10.24 -5.16
N ILE A 138 0.82 -10.44 -4.49
CA ILE A 138 1.23 -11.75 -3.98
C ILE A 138 0.19 -12.26 -3.00
N PHE A 139 -0.19 -11.46 -2.01
CA PHE A 139 -1.13 -11.88 -0.97
C PHE A 139 -2.52 -12.20 -1.55
N HIS A 140 -3.02 -11.35 -2.45
CA HIS A 140 -4.30 -11.54 -3.10
C HIS A 140 -4.31 -12.80 -3.98
N THR A 141 -3.26 -13.01 -4.79
CA THR A 141 -3.12 -14.21 -5.62
C THR A 141 -3.05 -15.48 -4.78
N CYS A 142 -2.25 -15.47 -3.70
CA CYS A 142 -2.16 -16.61 -2.79
C CYS A 142 -3.51 -16.95 -2.14
N LEU A 143 -4.26 -15.94 -1.68
CA LEU A 143 -5.58 -16.14 -1.08
C LEU A 143 -6.61 -16.67 -2.07
N VAL A 144 -6.64 -16.14 -3.31
CA VAL A 144 -7.53 -16.61 -4.37
C VAL A 144 -7.23 -18.07 -4.70
N LEU A 145 -5.96 -18.42 -4.90
CA LEU A 145 -5.56 -19.81 -5.17
C LEU A 145 -5.96 -20.72 -4.02
N PHE A 146 -5.70 -20.33 -2.76
CA PHE A 146 -6.13 -21.11 -1.60
C PHE A 146 -7.64 -21.32 -1.58
N CYS A 147 -8.42 -20.28 -1.84
CA CYS A 147 -9.88 -20.37 -1.87
C CYS A 147 -10.38 -21.25 -3.04
N MET A 148 -9.69 -21.29 -4.17
CA MET A 148 -10.03 -22.17 -5.30
C MET A 148 -9.70 -23.64 -5.02
N TYR A 149 -8.58 -23.93 -4.34
CA TYR A 149 -8.21 -25.31 -3.99
C TYR A 149 -8.97 -25.86 -2.78
N SER A 150 -9.47 -24.97 -1.91
CA SER A 150 -10.23 -25.33 -0.71
C SER A 150 -11.74 -25.56 -0.97
N LEU A 151 -12.24 -25.22 -2.15
CA LEU A 151 -13.65 -25.35 -2.56
C LEU A 151 -13.82 -26.47 -3.59
#